data_AF-A0A9W6M1S5-F1
#
_entry.id   AF-A0A9W6M1S5-F1
#
_cell.length_a   1.000
_cell.length_b   1.000
_cell.length_c   1.000
_cell.angle_alpha   90.00
_cell.angle_beta   90.00
_cell.angle_gamma   90.00
#
_symmetry.space_group_name_H-M   'P 1'
#
loop_
_entity.id
_entity.type
_entity.pdbx_description
1 polymer ?
#
loop_
_entity_poly.entity_id
_entity_poly.type
_entity_poly.pdbx_seq_one_letter_code
_entity_poly.pdbx_strand_id
1 'polypeptide(L)' 'MSTESVEPGHGHSPAAWTAVIIMLVAFTIGAVAFFFDAPIVVWAAAGLAIIGLLVGWFMKRAGYGVGGTKYQPKGH' A
#
# COMPACT_ATOMS: atom_id res chain seq x y z
N MET A 1 -16.22 -19.92 26.70
CA MET A 1 -15.49 -18.90 25.93
C MET A 1 -14.81 -19.60 24.78
N SER A 2 -15.39 -19.54 23.58
CA SER A 2 -14.62 -19.78 22.36
C SER A 2 -13.51 -18.73 22.35
N THR A 3 -12.26 -19.18 22.37
CA THR A 3 -11.14 -18.30 22.06
C THR A 3 -11.30 -17.90 20.60
N GLU A 4 -12.00 -16.79 20.36
CA GLU A 4 -11.89 -16.02 19.13
C GLU A 4 -10.40 -15.79 18.92
N SER A 5 -9.78 -16.59 18.04
CA SER A 5 -8.43 -16.35 17.60
C SER A 5 -8.45 -14.95 17.00
N VAL A 6 -7.85 -13.98 17.69
CA VAL A 6 -7.52 -12.68 17.10
C VAL A 6 -6.61 -12.99 15.92
N GLU A 7 -7.22 -13.17 14.75
CA GLU A 7 -6.53 -13.45 13.50
C GLU A 7 -5.50 -12.34 13.35
N PRO A 8 -4.18 -12.63 13.37
CA PRO A 8 -3.16 -11.62 13.42
C PRO A 8 -3.23 -10.74 12.16
N GLY A 9 -3.90 -9.58 12.28
CA GLY A 9 -3.86 -8.47 11.34
C GLY A 9 -3.75 -8.86 9.85
N HIS A 10 -4.79 -9.48 9.30
CA HIS A 10 -4.96 -9.62 7.85
C HIS A 10 -5.01 -8.23 7.20
N GLY A 11 -3.93 -7.79 6.54
CA GLY A 11 -3.93 -6.67 5.58
C GLY A 11 -4.39 -5.26 6.03
N HIS A 12 -4.88 -5.07 7.26
CA HIS A 12 -5.57 -3.84 7.69
C HIS A 12 -4.65 -2.72 8.19
N SER A 13 -3.32 -2.85 8.09
CA SER A 13 -2.44 -1.76 8.52
C SER A 13 -2.52 -0.56 7.56
N PRO A 14 -2.55 0.69 8.07
CA PRO A 14 -2.54 1.90 7.24
C PRO A 14 -1.37 1.93 6.25
N ALA A 15 -0.19 1.45 6.65
CA ALA A 15 0.98 1.37 5.77
C ALA A 15 0.75 0.51 4.53
N ALA A 16 0.09 -0.65 4.69
CA ALA A 16 -0.22 -1.53 3.58
C ALA A 16 -1.23 -0.90 2.63
N TRP A 17 -2.31 -0.34 3.16
CA TRP A 17 -3.36 0.28 2.34
C TRP A 17 -2.87 1.54 1.61
N THR A 18 -2.03 2.36 2.24
CA THR A 18 -1.41 3.50 1.57
C THR A 18 -0.55 3.06 0.39
N ALA A 19 0.31 2.05 0.58
CA ALA A 19 1.14 1.53 -0.49
C ALA A 19 0.30 0.98 -1.65
N VAL A 20 -0.76 0.22 -1.34
CA VAL A 20 -1.69 -0.36 -2.33
C VAL A 20 -2.40 0.74 -3.12
N ILE A 21 -2.95 1.78 -2.48
CA ILE A 21 -3.61 2.89 -3.19
C ILE A 21 -2.64 3.55 -4.17
N ILE A 22 -1.42 3.86 -3.72
CA ILE A 22 -0.42 4.52 -4.59
C ILE A 22 -0.12 3.65 -5.81
N MET A 23 0.07 2.35 -5.61
CA MET A 23 0.32 1.42 -6.72
C MET A 23 -0.88 1.30 -7.65
N LEU A 24 -2.10 1.20 -7.15
CA LEU A 24 -3.30 1.13 -7.98
C LEU A 24 -3.46 2.39 -8.84
N VAL A 25 -3.21 3.58 -8.28
CA VAL A 25 -3.20 4.84 -9.03
C VAL A 25 -2.10 4.82 -10.10
N ALA A 26 -0.89 4.38 -9.75
CA ALA A 26 0.21 4.27 -10.69
C ALA A 26 -0.12 3.32 -11.86
N PHE A 27 -0.65 2.13 -11.58
CA PHE A 27 -1.05 1.18 -12.62
C PHE A 27 -2.22 1.70 -13.47
N THR A 28 -3.17 2.41 -12.88
CA THR A 28 -4.27 3.03 -13.63
C THR A 28 -3.73 4.08 -14.61
N ILE A 29 -2.85 4.96 -14.15
CA ILE A 29 -2.18 5.96 -15.01
C ILE A 29 -1.37 5.26 -16.10
N GLY A 30 -0.58 4.24 -15.74
CA GLY A 30 0.25 3.49 -16.68
C GLY A 30 -0.57 2.77 -17.76
N ALA A 31 -1.69 2.15 -17.40
CA ALA A 31 -2.59 1.49 -18.35
C ALA A 31 -3.21 2.48 -19.33
N VAL A 32 -3.70 3.62 -18.84
CA VAL A 32 -4.27 4.69 -19.68
C VAL A 32 -3.19 5.29 -20.60
N ALA A 33 -1.99 5.56 -20.07
CA ALA A 33 -0.88 6.09 -20.84
C ALA A 33 -0.39 5.13 -21.94
N PHE A 34 -0.38 3.83 -21.64
CA PHE A 34 -0.02 2.79 -22.61
C PHE A 34 -1.03 2.73 -23.75
N PHE A 35 -2.33 2.87 -23.45
CA PHE A 35 -3.38 2.92 -24.47
C PHE A 35 -3.21 4.10 -25.44
N PHE A 36 -2.72 5.24 -24.96
CA PHE A 36 -2.47 6.43 -25.78
C PHE A 36 -1.05 6.50 -26.40
N ASP A 37 -0.27 5.43 -26.35
CA ASP A 37 1.13 5.38 -26.82
C ASP A 37 2.00 6.53 -26.25
N ALA A 38 1.86 6.78 -24.95
CA ALA A 38 2.60 7.83 -24.23
C ALA A 38 3.73 7.22 -23.36
N PRO A 39 4.87 6.80 -23.95
CA PRO A 39 5.89 6.01 -23.25
C PRO A 39 6.52 6.75 -22.06
N ILE A 40 6.69 8.07 -22.15
CA ILE A 40 7.23 8.89 -21.05
C ILE A 40 6.33 8.78 -19.81
N VAL A 41 5.01 8.81 -20.00
CA VAL A 41 4.05 8.75 -18.90
C VAL A 41 4.00 7.32 -18.30
N VAL A 42 4.18 6.29 -19.13
CA VAL A 42 4.30 4.90 -18.66
C VAL A 42 5.52 4.73 -17.75
N TRP A 43 6.68 5.27 -18.13
CA TRP A 43 7.88 5.24 -17.28
C TRP A 43 7.72 6.07 -15.99
N ALA A 44 7.05 7.21 -16.06
CA ALA A 44 6.70 8.00 -14.89
C ALA A 44 5.77 7.23 -13.93
N ALA A 45 4.77 6.53 -14.47
CA ALA A 45 3.88 5.67 -13.70
C ALA A 45 4.61 4.49 -13.05
N ALA A 46 5.56 3.87 -13.76
CA ALA A 46 6.42 2.84 -13.18
C ALA A 46 7.25 3.39 -12.00
N GLY A 47 7.81 4.59 -12.15
CA GLY A 47 8.48 5.31 -11.06
C GLY A 47 7.55 5.56 -9.86
N LEU A 48 6.30 5.97 -10.11
CA LEU A 48 5.30 6.19 -9.06
C LEU A 48 4.96 4.89 -8.31
N ALA A 49 4.88 3.75 -9.00
CA ALA A 49 4.65 2.46 -8.36
C ALA A 49 5.80 2.10 -7.39
N ILE A 50 7.05 2.38 -7.78
CA ILE A 50 8.23 2.20 -6.91
C ILE A 50 8.14 3.13 -5.70
N ILE A 51 7.72 4.39 -5.87
CA ILE A 51 7.49 5.31 -4.76
C ILE A 51 6.44 4.75 -3.79
N GLY A 52 5.38 4.11 -4.27
CA GLY A 52 4.40 3.42 -3.43
C GLY A 52 5.02 2.35 -2.54
N LEU A 53 5.96 1.56 -3.07
CA LEU A 53 6.72 0.56 -2.28
C LEU A 53 7.56 1.23 -1.19
N LEU A 54 8.26 2.31 -1.54
CA LEU A 54 9.11 3.05 -0.62
C LEU A 54 8.27 3.66 0.52
N VAL A 55 7.14 4.29 0.20
CA VAL A 55 6.22 4.87 1.19
C VAL A 55 5.73 3.79 2.16
N GLY A 56 5.25 2.65 1.67
CA GLY A 56 4.82 1.53 2.50
C GLY A 56 5.92 1.03 3.44
N TRP A 57 7.15 0.93 2.94
CA TRP A 57 8.30 0.50 3.71
C TRP A 57 8.71 1.51 4.80
N PHE A 58 8.72 2.81 4.49
CA PHE A 58 8.98 3.86 5.48
C PHE A 58 7.88 3.91 6.54
N MET A 59 6.61 3.79 6.16
CA MET A 59 5.48 3.75 7.09
C MET A 59 5.52 2.52 8.01
N LYS A 60 5.91 1.35 7.47
CA LYS A 60 6.14 0.16 8.28
C LYS A 60 7.19 0.41 9.35
N ARG A 61 8.32 1.04 8.99
CA ARG A 61 9.39 1.41 9.94
C ARG A 61 8.98 2.46 10.95
N ALA A 62 8.09 3.39 10.57
CA ALA A 62 7.51 4.37 11.47
C ALA A 62 6.44 3.78 12.44
N GLY A 63 6.16 2.47 12.35
CA GLY A 63 5.24 1.78 13.26
C GLY A 63 3.77 1.81 12.83
N TYR A 64 3.48 2.19 11.57
CA TYR A 64 2.14 2.11 10.98
C TYR A 64 1.87 0.77 10.25
N GLY A 65 2.85 -0.14 10.26
CA GLY A 65 2.70 -1.50 9.76
C GLY A 65 2.00 -2.41 10.77
N VAL A 66 1.66 -3.63 10.32
CA VAL A 66 1.08 -4.68 11.17
C VAL A 66 2.00 -4.92 12.39
N GLY A 67 1.44 -4.86 13.60
CA GLY A 67 2.18 -5.03 14.85
C GLY A 67 3.04 -3.82 15.27
N GLY A 68 2.93 -2.69 14.58
CA GLY A 68 3.67 -1.48 14.92
C GLY A 68 3.14 -0.78 16.17
N THR A 69 4.02 -0.13 16.92
CA THR A 69 3.71 0.54 18.21
C THR A 69 2.71 1.69 18.08
N LYS A 70 2.48 2.19 16.86
CA LYS A 70 1.55 3.29 16.55
C LYS A 70 0.23 2.81 15.94
N TYR A 71 0.11 1.52 15.63
CA TYR A 71 -1.12 0.91 15.12
C TYR A 71 -1.76 0.04 16.21
N GLN A 72 -2.83 0.55 16.82
CA GLN A 72 -3.70 -0.26 17.67
C GLN A 72 -4.79 -0.87 16.79
N PRO A 73 -4.87 -2.21 16.63
CA PRO A 73 -6.01 -2.82 15.96
C PRO A 73 -7.29 -2.43 16.71
N LYS A 74 -8.29 -1.88 15.99
CA LYS A 74 -9.61 -1.65 16.57
C LYS A 74 -10.20 -3.02 16.92
N GLY A 75 -10.39 -3.28 18.20
CA GLY A 75 -11.17 -4.44 18.66
C GLY A 75 -12.59 -4.33 18.11
N HIS A 76 -13.07 -5.41 17.51
CA HIS A 76 -14.46 -5.62 17.16
C HIS A 76 -15.05 -6.60 18.16
#